data_AF-A0AAV3S6A3-F1
#
_entry.id   AF-A0AAV3S6A3-F1
#
_cell.length_a   1.000
_cell.length_b   1.000
_cell.length_c   1.000
_cell.angle_alpha   90.00
_cell.angle_beta   90.00
_cell.angle_gamma   90.00
#
_symmetry.space_group_name_H-M   'P 1'
#
loop_
_entity.id
_entity.type
_entity.pdbx_description
1 polymer ?
#
loop_
_entity_poly.entity_id
_entity_poly.type
_entity_poly.pdbx_seq_one_letter_code
_entity_poly.pdbx_strand_id
1 'polypeptide(L)'
;MSDDTDRSGSLSITGRSVLDVAADWYPVPVVALLMAFMLWVRGQSWQNFVQNGTVLLSGNDPWYHFRSTMYVVEHWPFDVWTQYPTGVAVGQFGTL
;
A
#
# COMPACT_ATOMS: atom_id res chain seq x y z
N MET A 1 28.48 2.47 60.44
CA MET A 1 27.49 3.47 59.98
C MET A 1 27.52 3.39 58.46
N SER A 2 26.83 2.44 57.82
CA SER A 2 25.35 2.30 57.67
C SER A 2 24.76 3.58 57.10
N ASP A 3 24.13 3.63 55.93
CA ASP A 3 23.42 2.60 55.15
C ASP A 3 23.80 2.71 53.66
N ASP A 4 24.20 1.65 52.95
CA ASP A 4 23.36 0.57 52.42
C ASP A 4 22.17 1.04 51.56
N THR A 5 22.37 0.90 50.25
CA THR A 5 21.51 0.07 49.41
C THR A 5 20.00 0.26 49.57
N ASP A 6 19.40 1.14 48.76
CA ASP A 6 18.06 0.86 48.25
C ASP A 6 17.96 1.10 46.74
N ARG A 7 17.99 -0.06 46.09
CA ARG A 7 17.69 -0.36 44.70
C ARG A 7 16.17 -0.18 44.53
N SER A 8 15.78 0.34 43.37
CA SER A 8 14.51 0.03 42.70
C SER A 8 13.19 0.19 43.50
N GLY A 9 12.41 1.17 43.08
CA GLY A 9 10.94 1.02 43.08
C GLY A 9 10.19 2.02 43.94
N SER A 10 9.90 3.18 43.37
CA SER A 10 8.55 3.75 43.44
C SER A 10 8.43 5.01 42.59
N LEU A 11 7.54 4.92 41.60
CA LEU A 11 6.79 6.04 41.02
C LEU A 11 7.44 6.95 39.95
N SER A 12 7.98 6.39 38.86
CA SER A 12 7.95 7.11 37.56
C SER A 12 6.63 6.90 36.80
N ILE A 13 5.56 6.54 37.51
CA ILE A 13 4.17 6.57 37.01
C ILE A 13 3.66 8.00 37.21
N THR A 14 4.24 8.99 36.53
CA THR A 14 3.63 10.31 36.43
C THR A 14 3.45 10.59 34.95
N GLY A 15 2.18 10.72 34.57
CA GLY A 15 1.62 10.49 33.25
C GLY A 15 2.42 11.08 32.10
N ARG A 16 2.55 10.29 31.03
CA ARG A 16 2.82 10.83 29.69
C ARG A 16 1.95 12.06 29.50
N SER A 17 2.59 13.22 29.33
CA SER A 17 1.88 14.46 29.04
C SER A 17 1.08 14.24 27.76
N VAL A 18 -0.15 14.74 27.69
CA VAL A 18 -0.96 14.68 26.45
C VAL A 18 -0.20 15.29 25.26
N LEU A 19 0.70 16.25 25.54
CA LEU A 19 1.62 16.84 24.58
C LEU A 19 2.69 15.86 24.08
N ASP A 20 3.24 15.00 24.95
CA ASP A 20 4.25 14.01 24.55
C ASP A 20 3.61 12.93 23.66
N VAL A 21 2.40 12.49 23.99
CA VAL A 21 1.64 11.54 23.16
C VAL A 21 1.28 12.15 21.81
N ALA A 22 0.89 13.44 21.77
CA ALA A 22 0.61 14.13 20.53
C ALA A 22 1.87 14.33 19.67
N ALA A 23 3.01 14.63 20.30
CA ALA A 23 4.31 14.78 19.63
C ALA A 23 4.84 13.46 19.05
N ASP A 24 4.50 12.33 19.65
CA ASP A 24 4.89 11.02 19.11
C ASP A 24 3.96 10.56 17.98
N TRP A 25 2.67 10.90 18.03
CA TRP A 25 1.66 10.39 17.09
C TRP A 25 1.34 11.29 15.91
N TYR A 26 1.82 12.54 15.86
CA TYR A 26 1.55 13.46 14.74
C TYR A 26 1.90 12.91 13.33
N PRO A 27 2.91 12.03 13.12
CA PRO A 27 3.21 11.54 11.78
C PRO A 27 2.06 10.71 11.18
N VAL A 28 1.30 10.00 12.02
CA VAL A 28 0.21 9.13 11.58
C VAL A 28 -0.90 9.90 10.86
N PRO A 29 -1.55 10.93 11.46
CA PRO A 29 -2.55 11.72 10.76
C PRO A 29 -1.96 12.52 9.60
N VAL A 30 -0.70 12.95 9.67
CA VAL A 30 -0.03 13.65 8.56
C VAL A 30 0.10 12.73 7.35
N VAL A 31 0.61 11.51 7.53
CA VAL A 31 0.73 10.52 6.45
C VAL A 31 -0.65 10.13 5.94
N ALA A 32 -1.63 9.94 6.81
CA ALA A 32 -3.00 9.64 6.38
C ALA A 32 -3.59 10.75 5.50
N LEU A 33 -3.38 12.02 5.87
CA LEU A 33 -3.82 13.17 5.08
C LEU A 33 -3.07 13.24 3.75
N LEU A 34 -1.76 12.99 3.73
CA LEU A 34 -0.97 12.93 2.50
C LEU A 34 -1.45 11.81 1.57
N MET A 35 -1.72 10.62 2.10
CA MET A 35 -2.26 9.50 1.33
C MET A 35 -3.65 9.83 0.76
N ALA A 36 -4.53 10.42 1.57
CA ALA A 36 -5.83 10.87 1.12
C ALA A 36 -5.71 11.94 0.02
N PHE A 37 -4.78 12.89 0.16
CA PHE A 37 -4.50 13.91 -0.84
C PHE A 37 -3.97 13.31 -2.15
N MET A 38 -3.02 12.37 -2.08
CA MET A 38 -2.52 11.66 -3.26
C MET A 38 -3.63 10.90 -3.99
N LEU A 39 -4.47 10.19 -3.23
CA LEU A 39 -5.62 9.46 -3.79
C LEU A 39 -6.65 10.41 -4.42
N TRP A 40 -6.94 11.54 -3.78
CA TRP A 40 -7.81 12.58 -4.33
C TRP A 40 -7.29 13.07 -5.68
N VAL A 41 -6.03 13.51 -5.74
CA VAL A 41 -5.42 14.06 -6.96
C VAL A 41 -5.43 13.03 -8.08
N ARG A 42 -5.08 11.77 -7.77
CA ARG A 42 -5.11 10.66 -8.73
C ARG A 42 -6.54 10.38 -9.23
N GLY A 43 -7.51 10.36 -8.31
CA GLY A 43 -8.91 10.06 -8.57
C GLY A 43 -9.62 11.10 -9.43
N GLN A 44 -9.14 12.35 -9.48
CA GLN A 44 -9.72 13.39 -10.34
C GLN A 44 -9.76 12.98 -11.83
N SER A 45 -8.80 12.17 -12.27
CA SER A 45 -8.72 11.68 -13.65
C SER A 45 -9.59 10.46 -13.95
N TRP A 46 -10.26 9.88 -12.94
CA TRP A 46 -11.02 8.64 -13.07
C TRP A 46 -12.10 8.70 -14.15
N GLN A 47 -12.81 9.83 -14.25
CA GLN A 47 -13.87 10.02 -15.23
C GLN A 47 -13.38 9.89 -16.69
N ASN A 48 -12.09 10.10 -16.95
CA ASN A 48 -11.52 9.93 -18.30
C ASN A 48 -11.46 8.45 -18.73
N PHE A 49 -11.45 7.52 -17.78
CA PHE A 49 -11.39 6.09 -18.04
C PHE A 49 -12.77 5.43 -18.06
N VAL A 50 -13.83 6.16 -17.73
CA VAL A 50 -15.19 5.63 -17.72
C VAL A 50 -15.99 6.35 -18.79
N GLN A 51 -16.21 5.69 -19.93
CA GLN A 51 -17.06 6.23 -21.00
C GLN A 51 -18.28 5.33 -21.16
N ASN A 52 -19.47 5.94 -21.12
CA ASN A 52 -20.75 5.25 -21.33
C ASN A 52 -20.94 4.00 -20.44
N GLY A 53 -20.51 4.07 -19.17
CA GLY A 53 -20.63 2.96 -18.22
C GLY A 53 -19.62 1.83 -18.40
N THR A 54 -18.71 1.94 -19.37
CA THR A 54 -17.63 0.97 -19.61
C THR A 54 -16.30 1.57 -19.18
N VAL A 55 -15.44 0.75 -18.56
CA VAL A 55 -14.05 1.14 -18.25
C VAL A 55 -13.21 0.98 -19.50
N LEU A 56 -12.72 2.09 -20.05
CA LEU A 56 -11.75 2.11 -21.15
C LEU A 56 -10.39 2.52 -20.60
N LEU A 57 -9.50 1.53 -20.48
CA LEU A 57 -8.11 1.80 -20.09
C LEU A 57 -7.40 2.57 -21.20
N SER A 58 -6.54 3.53 -20.81
CA SER A 58 -5.82 4.37 -21.77
C SER A 58 -4.62 3.66 -22.38
N GLY A 59 -4.49 3.71 -23.70
CA GLY A 59 -3.36 3.11 -24.40
C GLY A 59 -3.45 1.58 -24.47
N ASN A 60 -2.36 0.93 -24.88
CA ASN A 60 -2.33 -0.51 -25.13
C ASN A 60 -1.89 -1.32 -23.90
N ASP A 61 -0.89 -0.83 -23.19
CA ASP A 61 -0.21 -1.53 -22.09
C ASP A 61 -1.14 -1.94 -20.93
N PRO A 62 -2.05 -1.08 -20.43
CA PRO A 62 -2.97 -1.47 -19.35
C PRO A 62 -3.90 -2.64 -19.71
N TRP A 63 -4.23 -2.82 -21.00
CA TRP A 63 -5.05 -3.96 -21.44
C TRP A 63 -4.29 -5.28 -21.36
N TYR A 64 -2.96 -5.27 -21.57
CA TYR A 64 -2.13 -6.45 -21.35
C TYR A 64 -2.07 -6.80 -19.88
N HIS A 65 -1.88 -5.80 -19.00
CA HIS A 65 -1.91 -6.01 -17.55
C HIS A 65 -3.25 -6.55 -17.06
N PHE A 66 -4.37 -5.99 -17.53
CA PHE A 66 -5.70 -6.50 -17.18
C PHE A 66 -5.86 -7.97 -17.58
N ARG A 67 -5.46 -8.33 -18.80
CA ARG A 67 -5.51 -9.71 -19.28
C ARG A 67 -4.64 -10.63 -18.43
N SER A 68 -3.38 -10.25 -18.16
CA SER A 68 -2.46 -11.09 -17.37
C SER A 68 -2.98 -11.29 -15.94
N THR A 69 -3.50 -10.23 -15.30
CA THR A 69 -4.04 -10.32 -13.93
C THR A 69 -5.27 -11.23 -13.88
N MET A 70 -6.22 -11.05 -14.81
CA MET A 70 -7.39 -11.94 -14.88
C MET A 70 -6.97 -13.38 -15.11
N TYR A 71 -6.01 -13.61 -16.01
CA TYR A 71 -5.53 -14.94 -16.31
C TYR A 71 -4.88 -15.62 -15.10
N VAL A 72 -4.00 -14.91 -14.38
CA VAL A 72 -3.34 -15.43 -13.18
C VAL A 72 -4.34 -15.71 -12.05
N VAL A 73 -5.34 -14.85 -11.87
CA VAL A 73 -6.41 -15.08 -10.87
C VAL A 73 -7.19 -16.36 -11.18
N GLU A 74 -7.46 -16.63 -12.46
CA GLU A 74 -8.25 -17.79 -12.89
C GLU A 74 -7.42 -19.09 -12.98
N HIS A 75 -6.12 -19.00 -13.28
CA HIS A 75 -5.28 -20.15 -13.65
C HIS A 75 -3.99 -20.27 -12.83
N TRP A 76 -3.98 -19.71 -11.61
CA TRP A 76 -2.84 -19.80 -10.71
C TRP A 76 -2.30 -21.25 -10.67
N PRO A 77 -1.02 -21.50 -10.99
CA PRO A 77 0.13 -20.57 -10.95
C PRO A 77 0.84 -20.23 -12.29
N PHE A 78 0.24 -20.38 -13.49
CA PHE A 78 0.97 -20.14 -14.77
C PHE A 78 0.12 -19.44 -15.85
N ASP A 79 0.73 -18.56 -16.69
CA ASP A 79 0.15 -17.97 -17.92
C ASP A 79 0.61 -18.69 -19.20
N VAL A 80 -0.30 -19.39 -19.91
CA VAL A 80 0.00 -20.15 -21.15
C VAL A 80 -0.35 -19.40 -22.45
N TRP A 81 -0.94 -18.21 -22.38
CA TRP A 81 -1.46 -17.52 -23.58
C TRP A 81 -0.52 -16.45 -24.15
N THR A 82 0.59 -16.17 -23.47
CA THR A 82 1.62 -15.24 -23.96
C THR A 82 2.81 -16.02 -24.54
N GLN A 83 3.22 -15.70 -25.78
CA GLN A 83 4.35 -16.32 -26.50
C GLN A 83 4.15 -17.80 -26.91
N TYR A 84 3.02 -18.11 -27.57
CA TYR A 84 2.82 -19.43 -28.20
C TYR A 84 3.92 -19.73 -29.23
N PRO A 85 4.48 -20.96 -29.29
CA PRO A 85 4.14 -22.14 -28.48
C PRO A 85 5.00 -22.36 -27.22
N THR A 86 5.96 -21.48 -26.92
CA THR A 86 6.97 -21.74 -25.87
C THR A 86 6.55 -21.28 -24.48
N GLY A 87 5.70 -20.26 -24.37
CA GLY A 87 5.33 -19.64 -23.09
C GLY A 87 6.52 -18.93 -22.42
N VAL A 88 6.27 -17.91 -21.60
CA VAL A 88 7.29 -17.29 -20.75
C VAL A 88 6.77 -17.12 -19.34
N ALA A 89 7.62 -17.37 -18.36
CA ALA A 89 7.41 -16.86 -17.01
C ALA A 89 7.36 -15.33 -17.09
N VAL A 90 6.29 -14.73 -16.55
CA VAL A 90 5.92 -13.31 -16.74
C VAL A 90 6.79 -12.35 -15.91
N GLY A 91 8.10 -12.62 -15.82
CA GLY A 91 9.04 -11.86 -14.99
C GLY A 91 9.32 -10.42 -15.48
N GLN A 92 8.95 -10.10 -16.72
CA GLN A 92 9.17 -8.76 -17.31
C GLN A 92 8.18 -7.70 -16.78
N PHE A 93 6.99 -8.10 -16.31
CA PHE A 93 5.95 -7.17 -15.84
C PHE A 93 5.98 -6.91 -14.32
N GLY A 94 7.06 -7.33 -13.64
CA GLY A 94 7.09 -7.44 -12.19
C GLY A 94 6.45 -8.76 -11.76
N THR A 95 7.05 -9.41 -10.76
CA THR A 95 6.69 -10.76 -10.28
C THR A 95 5.17 -10.92 -10.15
N LEU A 96 4.56 -11.67 -11.07
CA LEU A 96 3.31 -12.38 -10.80
C LEU A 96 3.62 -13.54 -9.85
#